data_AF-A0A8J6LZX4-F1
#
_entry.id   AF-A0A8J6LZX4-F1
#
_cell.length_a   1.000
_cell.length_b   1.000
_cell.length_c   1.000
_cell.angle_alpha   90.00
_cell.angle_beta   90.00
_cell.angle_gamma   90.00
#
_symmetry.space_group_name_H-M   'P 1'
#
loop_
_entity.id
_entity.type
_entity.pdbx_description
1 polymer ?
#
loop_
_entity_poly.entity_id
_entity_poly.type
_entity_poly.pdbx_seq_one_letter_code
_entity_poly.pdbx_strand_id
1 'polypeptide(L)'
;MNWVSVLAASAPVLAALLSGLFVLYRNELDKRKKLEDNLNNRKSELYSDYVPNVTRLFGFESAKERKARATSDAKILSIVQNMQNFSRQSLMFASKDVIDEHAKYMNFIHKIEKRQSEAKDSLEFVRSNLDHLASIASAMRKELGHRDRAISSHDIAMMFITDYDGSAFK
;
A
#
# COMPACT_ATOMS: atom_id res chain seq x y z
N MET A 1 -39.80 -44.01 -32.20
CA MET A 1 -38.38 -43.67 -31.94
C MET A 1 -38.30 -43.11 -30.53
N ASN A 2 -37.68 -43.82 -29.58
CA ASN A 2 -37.66 -43.39 -28.18
C ASN A 2 -36.66 -42.24 -28.03
N TRP A 3 -37.17 -41.03 -27.87
CA TRP A 3 -36.40 -39.80 -27.65
C TRP A 3 -35.48 -39.90 -26.41
N VAL A 4 -35.87 -40.70 -25.43
CA VAL A 4 -35.07 -41.04 -24.23
C VAL A 4 -33.78 -41.78 -24.60
N SER A 5 -33.82 -42.67 -25.59
CA SER A 5 -32.64 -43.44 -26.04
C SER A 5 -31.64 -42.57 -26.79
N VAL A 6 -32.13 -41.59 -27.55
CA VAL A 6 -31.30 -40.61 -28.27
C VAL A 6 -30.62 -39.66 -27.28
N LEU A 7 -31.34 -39.20 -26.25
CA LEU A 7 -30.77 -38.41 -25.15
C LEU A 7 -29.70 -39.20 -24.38
N ALA A 8 -29.97 -40.46 -24.02
CA ALA A 8 -29.03 -41.32 -23.31
C ALA A 8 -27.73 -41.58 -24.11
N ALA A 9 -27.83 -41.75 -25.43
CA ALA A 9 -26.67 -41.93 -26.30
C ALA A 9 -25.83 -40.64 -26.44
N SER A 10 -26.47 -39.46 -26.36
CA SER A 10 -25.79 -38.16 -26.43
C SER A 10 -25.27 -37.65 -25.07
N ALA A 11 -25.72 -38.23 -23.96
CA ALA A 11 -25.37 -37.82 -22.60
C ALA A 11 -23.85 -37.87 -22.30
N PRO A 12 -23.07 -38.86 -22.76
CA PRO A 12 -21.62 -38.87 -22.56
C PRO A 12 -20.92 -37.71 -23.28
N VAL A 13 -21.41 -37.32 -24.46
CA VAL A 13 -20.85 -36.21 -25.25
C VAL A 13 -21.16 -34.87 -24.57
N LEU A 14 -22.39 -34.69 -24.08
CA LEU A 14 -22.77 -33.50 -23.31
C LEU A 14 -22.02 -33.42 -21.98
N ALA A 15 -21.85 -34.53 -21.27
CA ALA A 15 -21.06 -34.58 -20.04
C ALA A 15 -19.57 -34.26 -20.29
N ALA A 16 -18.99 -34.74 -21.40
CA ALA A 16 -17.63 -34.41 -21.79
C ALA A 16 -17.46 -32.92 -22.14
N LEU A 17 -18.44 -32.33 -22.84
CA LEU A 17 -18.44 -30.90 -23.14
C LEU A 17 -18.58 -30.03 -21.89
N LEU A 18 -19.51 -30.37 -21.00
CA LEU A 18 -19.74 -29.63 -19.75
C LEU A 18 -18.55 -29.75 -18.79
N SER A 19 -17.94 -30.92 -18.68
CA SER A 19 -16.72 -31.11 -17.87
C SER A 19 -15.52 -30.37 -18.46
N GLY A 20 -15.36 -30.36 -19.79
CA GLY A 20 -14.33 -29.55 -20.46
C GLY A 20 -14.50 -28.05 -20.20
N LEU A 21 -15.72 -27.52 -20.33
CA LEU A 21 -16.04 -26.13 -20.02
C LEU A 21 -15.82 -25.80 -18.54
N PHE A 22 -16.19 -26.72 -17.64
CA PHE A 22 -15.99 -26.55 -16.21
C PHE A 22 -14.50 -26.48 -15.83
N VAL A 23 -13.65 -27.31 -16.44
CA VAL A 23 -12.20 -27.27 -16.23
C VAL A 23 -11.60 -25.96 -16.76
N LEU A 24 -12.01 -25.52 -17.94
CA LEU A 24 -11.57 -24.23 -18.52
C LEU A 24 -11.98 -23.06 -17.63
N TYR A 25 -13.23 -23.03 -17.16
CA TYR A 25 -13.73 -22.02 -16.24
C TYR A 25 -12.94 -21.98 -14.92
N ARG A 26 -12.69 -23.15 -14.31
CA ARG A 26 -11.88 -23.24 -13.09
C ARG A 26 -10.45 -22.76 -13.32
N ASN A 27 -9.85 -23.08 -14.46
CA ASN A 27 -8.49 -22.65 -14.81
C ASN A 27 -8.42 -21.13 -15.04
N GLU A 28 -9.45 -20.51 -15.62
CA GLU A 28 -9.54 -19.05 -15.72
C GLU A 28 -9.69 -18.39 -14.35
N LEU A 29 -10.53 -18.93 -13.48
CA LEU A 29 -10.66 -18.44 -12.10
C LEU A 29 -9.34 -18.55 -11.34
N ASP A 30 -8.64 -19.69 -11.44
CA ASP A 30 -7.35 -19.91 -10.79
C ASP A 30 -6.27 -18.96 -11.34
N LYS A 31 -6.28 -18.67 -12.65
CA LYS A 31 -5.39 -17.68 -13.27
C LYS A 31 -5.69 -16.27 -12.79
N ARG A 32 -6.97 -15.86 -12.75
CA ARG A 32 -7.40 -14.56 -12.23
C ARG A 32 -6.98 -14.39 -10.78
N LYS A 33 -7.23 -15.41 -9.96
CA LYS A 33 -6.84 -15.41 -8.55
C LYS A 33 -5.32 -15.31 -8.36
N LYS A 34 -4.54 -16.08 -9.12
CA LYS A 34 -3.06 -15.98 -9.08
C LYS A 34 -2.55 -14.60 -9.53
N LEU A 35 -3.19 -13.99 -10.53
CA LEU A 35 -2.85 -12.65 -10.98
C LEU A 35 -3.18 -11.59 -9.92
N GLU A 36 -4.36 -11.68 -9.30
CA GLU A 36 -4.77 -10.81 -8.19
C GLU A 36 -3.85 -10.98 -6.98
N ASP A 37 -3.51 -12.22 -6.60
CA ASP A 37 -2.60 -12.52 -5.49
C ASP A 37 -1.19 -11.95 -5.77
N ASN A 38 -0.65 -12.16 -6.98
CA ASN A 38 0.66 -11.60 -7.36
C ASN A 38 0.66 -10.07 -7.37
N LEU A 39 -0.44 -9.46 -7.82
CA LEU A 39 -0.59 -8.01 -7.88
C LEU A 39 -0.76 -7.40 -6.48
N ASN A 40 -1.55 -8.04 -5.61
CA ASN A 40 -1.68 -7.65 -4.21
C ASN A 40 -0.39 -7.83 -3.42
N ASN A 41 0.37 -8.90 -3.65
CA ASN A 41 1.68 -9.09 -3.03
C ASN A 41 2.65 -7.98 -3.42
N ARG A 42 2.72 -7.63 -4.71
CA ARG A 42 3.54 -6.49 -5.17
C ARG A 42 3.11 -5.16 -4.59
N LYS A 43 1.80 -4.91 -4.46
CA LYS A 43 1.27 -3.70 -3.81
C LYS A 43 1.62 -3.66 -2.33
N SER A 44 1.48 -4.79 -1.64
CA SER A 44 1.83 -4.89 -0.22
C SER A 44 3.33 -4.64 0.01
N GLU A 45 4.19 -5.19 -0.85
CA GLU A 45 5.64 -4.97 -0.82
C GLU A 45 5.98 -3.50 -1.10
N LEU A 46 5.31 -2.88 -2.08
CA LEU A 46 5.47 -1.45 -2.37
C LEU A 46 5.06 -0.57 -1.18
N TYR A 47 4.01 -0.96 -0.44
CA TYR A 47 3.42 -0.14 0.61
C TYR A 47 4.06 -0.37 1.99
N SER A 48 4.69 -1.52 2.23
CA SER A 48 5.28 -1.87 3.55
C SER A 48 6.31 -0.84 4.02
N ASP A 49 7.06 -0.30 3.07
CA ASP A 49 8.19 0.56 3.38
C ASP A 49 7.84 2.05 3.24
N TYR A 50 6.64 2.38 2.75
CA TYR A 50 6.27 3.76 2.44
C TYR A 50 6.19 4.65 3.69
N VAL A 51 5.34 4.29 4.65
CA VAL A 51 5.14 5.06 5.88
C VAL A 51 6.45 5.20 6.67
N PRO A 52 7.24 4.14 6.91
CA PRO A 52 8.53 4.24 7.59
C PRO A 52 9.57 5.12 6.87
N ASN A 53 9.60 5.10 5.54
CA ASN A 53 10.57 5.91 4.78
C ASN A 53 10.21 7.39 4.81
N VAL A 54 8.93 7.74 4.65
CA VAL A 54 8.51 9.15 4.73
C VAL A 54 8.79 9.70 6.13
N THR A 55 8.54 8.92 7.17
CA THR A 55 8.67 9.42 8.55
C THR A 55 10.13 9.62 8.96
N ARG A 56 11.04 8.75 8.52
CA ARG A 56 12.49 8.95 8.68
C ARG A 56 12.97 10.20 7.93
N LEU A 57 12.43 10.49 6.75
CA LEU A 57 12.82 11.66 5.96
C LEU A 57 12.45 12.99 6.64
N PHE A 58 11.33 13.02 7.37
CA PHE A 58 10.83 14.22 8.06
C PHE A 58 11.18 14.28 9.56
N GLY A 59 12.03 13.38 10.06
CA GLY A 59 12.61 13.50 11.39
C GLY A 59 11.68 13.15 12.56
N PHE A 60 10.59 12.38 12.31
CA PHE A 60 9.74 11.81 13.35
C PHE A 60 10.39 10.63 14.11
N GLU A 61 11.72 10.54 14.04
CA GLU A 61 12.49 9.47 14.67
C GLU A 61 12.47 9.58 16.20
N SER A 62 12.41 8.41 16.84
CA SER A 62 12.52 8.25 18.30
C SER A 62 13.80 8.89 18.84
N ALA A 63 13.78 9.35 20.09
CA ALA A 63 14.95 9.96 20.75
C ALA A 63 16.21 9.04 20.74
N LYS A 64 16.00 7.73 20.56
CA LYS A 64 17.05 6.70 20.47
C LYS A 64 17.77 6.71 19.11
N GLU A 65 17.04 6.96 18.02
CA GLU A 65 17.60 7.04 16.66
C GLU A 65 18.31 8.38 16.40
N ARG A 66 17.86 9.47 17.04
CA ARG A 66 18.55 10.78 17.00
C ARG A 66 19.98 10.70 17.56
N LYS A 67 20.25 9.84 18.53
CA LYS A 67 21.61 9.58 19.06
C LYS A 67 22.48 8.74 18.11
N ALA A 68 21.87 7.92 17.25
CA ALA A 68 22.58 7.18 16.20
C ALA A 68 22.83 8.03 14.93
N ARG A 69 22.23 9.22 14.87
CA ARG A 69 22.23 10.17 13.75
C ARG A 69 23.40 11.17 13.79
N ALA A 70 24.57 10.72 14.24
CA ALA A 70 25.82 11.31 13.72
C ALA A 70 25.96 10.85 12.26
N THR A 71 25.13 11.47 11.41
CA THR A 71 25.20 11.67 9.96
C THR A 71 26.05 10.65 9.19
N SER A 72 25.40 9.62 8.65
CA SER A 72 25.87 9.00 7.42
C SER A 72 24.95 9.46 6.30
N ASP A 73 25.46 10.29 5.40
CA ASP A 73 24.76 10.73 4.19
C ASP A 73 24.17 9.56 3.40
N ALA A 74 24.78 8.37 3.52
CA ALA A 74 24.29 7.13 2.95
C ALA A 74 22.89 6.71 3.45
N LYS A 75 22.53 6.98 4.71
CA LYS A 75 21.19 6.67 5.27
C LYS A 75 20.13 7.62 4.72
N ILE A 76 20.47 8.89 4.49
CA ILE A 76 19.56 9.86 3.88
C ILE A 76 19.37 9.54 2.39
N LEU A 77 20.47 9.21 1.70
CA LEU A 77 20.46 8.76 0.30
C LEU A 77 19.59 7.52 0.10
N SER A 78 19.66 6.52 0.98
CA SER A 78 18.84 5.32 0.85
C SER A 78 17.33 5.60 1.05
N ILE A 79 16.98 6.51 1.96
CA ILE A 79 15.58 6.93 2.14
C ILE A 79 15.06 7.68 0.92
N VAL A 80 15.86 8.60 0.35
CA VAL A 80 15.50 9.33 -0.88
C VAL A 80 15.33 8.37 -2.06
N GLN A 81 16.22 7.38 -2.19
CA GLN A 81 16.11 6.34 -3.22
C GLN A 81 14.86 5.50 -3.04
N ASN A 82 14.51 5.11 -1.81
CA ASN A 82 13.29 4.38 -1.53
C ASN A 82 12.03 5.19 -1.88
N MET A 83 12.03 6.49 -1.62
CA MET A 83 10.93 7.39 -2.01
C MET A 83 10.82 7.57 -3.52
N GLN A 84 11.93 7.66 -4.22
CA GLN A 84 11.95 7.71 -5.69
C GLN A 84 11.46 6.38 -6.30
N ASN A 85 11.88 5.26 -5.71
CA ASN A 85 11.41 3.94 -6.13
C ASN A 85 9.91 3.77 -5.88
N PHE A 86 9.42 4.22 -4.73
CA PHE A 86 8.00 4.26 -4.43
C PHE A 86 7.24 5.11 -5.46
N SER A 87 7.73 6.31 -5.77
CA SER A 87 7.11 7.18 -6.77
C SER A 87 7.07 6.53 -8.16
N ARG A 88 8.15 5.86 -8.58
CA ARG A 88 8.19 5.13 -9.86
C ARG A 88 7.26 3.93 -9.89
N GLN A 89 7.24 3.12 -8.84
CA GLN A 89 6.46 1.90 -8.79
C GLN A 89 4.96 2.16 -8.55
N SER A 90 4.62 3.21 -7.79
CA SER A 90 3.23 3.62 -7.61
C SER A 90 2.58 4.05 -8.93
N LEU A 91 3.31 4.67 -9.85
CA LEU A 91 2.80 4.96 -11.21
C LEU A 91 2.43 3.71 -12.01
N MET A 92 3.05 2.56 -11.74
CA MET A 92 2.80 1.32 -12.47
C MET A 92 1.76 0.42 -11.80
N PHE A 93 1.72 0.41 -10.47
CA PHE A 93 0.97 -0.59 -9.70
C PHE A 93 -0.08 -0.03 -8.76
N ALA A 94 0.01 1.25 -8.37
CA ALA A 94 -0.93 1.84 -7.42
C ALA A 94 -2.21 2.31 -8.10
N SER A 95 -3.29 2.35 -7.32
CA SER A 95 -4.57 2.90 -7.76
C SER A 95 -4.49 4.41 -7.95
N LYS A 96 -5.38 4.94 -8.77
CA LYS A 96 -5.51 6.39 -8.99
C LYS A 96 -5.70 7.16 -7.67
N ASP A 97 -6.45 6.60 -6.72
CA ASP A 97 -6.67 7.19 -5.40
C ASP A 97 -5.34 7.37 -4.64
N VAL A 98 -4.48 6.36 -4.63
CA VAL A 98 -3.15 6.44 -3.97
C VAL A 98 -2.24 7.43 -4.66
N ILE A 99 -2.24 7.47 -6.00
CA ILE A 99 -1.44 8.42 -6.78
C ILE A 99 -1.90 9.86 -6.53
N ASP A 100 -3.22 10.10 -6.51
CA ASP A 100 -3.79 11.43 -6.28
C ASP A 100 -3.45 11.94 -4.87
N GLU A 101 -3.56 11.10 -3.83
CA GLU A 101 -3.16 11.47 -2.46
C GLU A 101 -1.64 11.70 -2.34
N HIS A 102 -0.82 10.86 -3.00
CA HIS A 102 0.62 11.06 -3.03
C HIS A 102 1.01 12.38 -3.73
N ALA A 103 0.35 12.72 -4.84
CA ALA A 103 0.57 13.97 -5.56
C ALA A 103 0.16 15.20 -4.72
N LYS A 104 -0.96 15.12 -3.97
CA LYS A 104 -1.36 16.17 -3.02
C LYS A 104 -0.28 16.38 -1.96
N TYR A 105 0.26 15.30 -1.41
CA TYR A 105 1.33 15.38 -0.43
C TYR A 105 2.62 15.99 -0.98
N MET A 106 3.05 15.59 -2.18
CA MET A 106 4.23 16.19 -2.83
C MET A 106 4.04 17.68 -3.12
N ASN A 107 2.83 18.09 -3.54
CA ASN A 107 2.48 19.50 -3.70
C ASN A 107 2.51 20.27 -2.39
N PHE A 108 2.06 19.68 -1.29
CA PHE A 108 2.16 20.24 0.06
C PHE A 108 3.63 20.48 0.44
N ILE A 109 4.49 19.47 0.27
CA ILE A 109 5.94 19.60 0.55
C ILE A 109 6.58 20.69 -0.31
N HIS A 110 6.28 20.75 -1.61
CA HIS A 110 6.83 21.77 -2.51
C HIS A 110 6.38 23.19 -2.15
N LYS A 111 5.12 23.36 -1.72
CA LYS A 111 4.61 24.66 -1.24
C LYS A 111 5.32 25.12 0.03
N ILE A 112 5.67 24.18 0.92
CA ILE A 112 6.38 24.47 2.17
C ILE A 112 7.84 24.77 1.91
N GLU A 113 8.50 24.08 0.98
CA GLU A 113 9.88 24.42 0.61
C GLU A 113 10.01 25.87 0.10
N LYS A 114 8.98 26.36 -0.62
CA LYS A 114 8.90 27.75 -1.10
C LYS A 114 8.60 28.78 -0.02
N ARG A 115 7.98 28.39 1.11
CA ARG A 115 7.69 29.27 2.25
C ARG A 115 8.74 29.01 3.32
N GLN A 116 9.71 29.92 3.47
CA GLN A 116 10.91 29.78 4.31
C GLN A 116 10.79 28.96 5.62
N SER A 117 11.93 28.36 5.97
CA SER A 117 12.31 27.45 7.08
C SER A 117 11.54 27.48 8.40
N GLU A 118 10.92 28.58 8.81
CA GLU A 118 10.29 28.73 10.15
C GLU A 118 9.03 27.86 10.31
N ALA A 119 8.35 27.52 9.21
CA ALA A 119 7.14 26.69 9.25
C ALA A 119 7.42 25.20 9.51
N LYS A 120 8.64 24.72 9.25
CA LYS A 120 8.96 23.28 9.29
C LYS A 120 8.98 22.69 10.70
N ASP A 121 9.28 23.51 11.71
CA ASP A 121 9.28 23.08 13.12
C ASP A 121 7.95 23.38 13.83
N SER A 122 6.95 23.88 13.11
CA SER A 122 5.64 24.16 13.69
C SER A 122 4.86 22.87 13.95
N LEU A 123 4.13 22.84 15.08
CA LEU A 123 3.21 21.75 15.40
C LEU A 123 2.12 21.59 14.32
N GLU A 124 1.78 22.67 13.63
CA GLU A 124 0.84 22.69 12.51
C GLU A 124 1.40 21.96 11.28
N PHE A 125 2.70 22.11 10.99
CA PHE A 125 3.38 21.34 9.95
C PHE A 125 3.37 19.84 10.28
N VAL A 126 3.71 19.49 11.51
CA VAL A 126 3.68 18.09 11.96
C VAL A 126 2.28 17.48 11.80
N ARG A 127 1.25 18.18 12.27
CA ARG A 127 -0.14 17.74 12.13
C ARG A 127 -0.56 17.58 10.67
N SER A 128 -0.30 18.59 9.85
CA SER A 128 -0.64 18.55 8.42
C SER A 128 0.08 17.42 7.69
N ASN A 129 1.33 17.13 8.07
CA ASN A 129 2.10 16.03 7.52
C ASN A 129 1.46 14.67 7.90
N LEU A 130 1.10 14.48 9.18
CA LEU A 130 0.40 13.27 9.63
C LEU A 130 -0.96 13.10 8.94
N ASP A 131 -1.71 14.18 8.70
CA ASP A 131 -2.99 14.14 7.98
C ASP A 131 -2.81 13.65 6.53
N HIS A 132 -1.78 14.13 5.83
CA HIS A 132 -1.46 13.66 4.47
C HIS A 132 -1.01 12.19 4.46
N LEU A 133 -0.18 11.78 5.43
CA LEU A 133 0.23 10.39 5.56
C LEU A 133 -0.94 9.45 5.87
N ALA A 134 -1.83 9.86 6.75
CA ALA A 134 -3.05 9.13 7.08
C ALA A 134 -3.94 8.96 5.84
N SER A 135 -4.08 10.02 5.02
CA SER A 135 -4.85 10.00 3.78
C SER A 135 -4.26 9.00 2.76
N ILE A 136 -2.94 9.01 2.57
CA ILE A 136 -2.26 8.06 1.67
C ILE A 136 -2.38 6.63 2.20
N ALA A 137 -2.13 6.40 3.50
CA ALA A 137 -2.26 5.10 4.12
C ALA A 137 -3.69 4.55 4.04
N SER A 138 -4.70 5.41 4.19
CA SER A 138 -6.10 5.05 4.01
C SER A 138 -6.39 4.61 2.57
N ALA A 139 -5.89 5.36 1.58
CA ALA A 139 -6.01 4.99 0.17
C ALA A 139 -5.34 3.64 -0.14
N MET A 140 -4.14 3.40 0.40
CA MET A 140 -3.44 2.12 0.27
C MET A 140 -4.24 0.97 0.88
N ARG A 141 -4.82 1.16 2.07
CA ARG A 141 -5.62 0.13 2.75
C ARG A 141 -6.90 -0.20 2.02
N LYS A 142 -7.56 0.83 1.47
CA LYS A 142 -8.72 0.66 0.59
C LYS A 142 -8.36 -0.17 -0.65
N GLU A 143 -7.21 0.11 -1.25
CA GLU A 143 -6.72 -0.62 -2.42
C GLU A 143 -6.36 -2.07 -2.13
N LEU A 144 -5.76 -2.36 -0.97
CA LEU A 144 -5.44 -3.71 -0.52
C LEU A 144 -6.66 -4.50 -0.02
N GLY A 145 -7.85 -3.88 0.01
CA GLY A 145 -9.07 -4.55 0.45
C GLY A 145 -9.17 -4.76 1.96
N HIS A 146 -8.42 -4.01 2.78
CA HIS A 146 -8.59 -4.08 4.23
C HIS A 146 -10.01 -3.70 4.64
N ARG A 147 -10.54 -4.42 5.65
CA ARG A 147 -11.86 -4.14 6.24
C ARG A 147 -11.88 -2.80 6.94
N ASP A 148 -10.81 -2.50 7.66
CA ASP A 148 -10.61 -1.22 8.32
C ASP A 148 -9.75 -0.30 7.46
N ARG A 149 -10.39 0.63 6.77
CA ARG A 149 -9.79 1.52 5.78
C ARG A 149 -9.46 2.89 6.34
N ALA A 150 -10.15 3.28 7.42
CA ALA A 150 -9.94 4.57 8.03
C ALA A 150 -8.67 4.48 8.88
N ILE A 151 -7.73 5.36 8.60
CA ILE A 151 -6.58 5.62 9.44
C ILE A 151 -6.59 7.11 9.70
N SER A 152 -6.56 7.49 10.96
CA SER A 152 -6.43 8.87 11.36
C SER A 152 -4.95 9.24 11.57
N SER A 153 -4.69 10.54 11.59
CA SER A 153 -3.37 11.10 11.93
C SER A 153 -2.95 10.73 13.36
N HIS A 154 -3.92 10.49 14.24
CA HIS A 154 -3.67 9.95 15.58
C HIS A 154 -3.19 8.50 15.50
N ASP A 155 -3.79 7.65 14.68
CA ASP A 155 -3.36 6.25 14.52
C ASP A 155 -1.94 6.18 13.93
N ILE A 156 -1.65 7.01 12.93
CA ILE A 156 -0.30 7.16 12.37
C ILE A 156 0.67 7.64 13.45
N ALA A 157 0.30 8.65 14.25
CA ALA A 157 1.13 9.12 15.36
C ALA A 157 1.37 8.04 16.41
N MET A 158 0.34 7.25 16.74
CA MET A 158 0.43 6.15 17.69
C MET A 158 1.33 5.03 17.18
N MET A 159 1.36 4.74 15.87
CA MET A 159 2.34 3.80 15.30
C MET A 159 3.79 4.22 15.57
N PHE A 160 4.06 5.52 15.70
CA PHE A 160 5.39 6.04 16.09
C PHE A 160 5.63 6.03 17.60
N ILE A 161 4.57 6.16 18.40
CA ILE A 161 4.64 6.08 19.86
C ILE A 161 4.71 4.61 20.32
N THR A 162 4.13 3.63 19.63
CA THR A 162 4.17 2.23 20.08
C THR A 162 5.51 1.54 19.82
N ASP A 163 6.32 2.04 18.88
CA ASP A 163 7.75 1.64 18.78
C ASP A 163 8.58 2.15 20.00
N TYR A 164 7.96 2.95 20.88
CA TYR A 164 8.48 3.39 22.18
C TYR A 164 8.29 2.33 23.28
N ASP A 165 7.38 1.37 23.10
CA ASP A 165 7.02 0.38 24.14
C ASP A 165 7.30 -1.05 23.68
N GLY A 166 8.59 -1.38 23.61
CA GLY A 166 9.07 -2.77 23.62
C GLY A 166 8.78 -3.52 24.94
N SER A 167 7.73 -3.17 25.69
CA SER A 167 7.41 -3.79 26.98
C SER A 167 5.92 -3.93 27.34
N ALA A 168 4.95 -3.60 26.48
CA ALA A 168 3.53 -3.59 26.88
C ALA A 168 2.55 -4.43 26.05
N PHE A 169 2.99 -5.50 25.39
CA PHE A 169 2.10 -6.59 25.00
C PHE A 169 2.67 -7.94 25.44
N LYS A 170 2.39 -8.27 26.71
CA LYS A 170 2.20 -9.65 27.17
C LYS A 170 0.72 -9.98 27.08
#